data_AF-A0A7D6CSY7-F1
#
_entry.id   AF-A0A7D6CSY7-F1
#
_cell.length_a   1.000
_cell.length_b   1.000
_cell.length_c   1.000
_cell.angle_alpha   90.00
_cell.angle_beta   90.00
_cell.angle_gamma   90.00
#
_symmetry.space_group_name_H-M   'P 1'
#
loop_
_entity.id
_entity.type
_entity.pdbx_description
1 polymer ?
#
loop_
_entity_poly.entity_id
_entity_poly.type
_entity_poly.pdbx_seq_one_letter_code
_entity_poly.pdbx_strand_id
1 'polypeptide(L)'
;MGNRKLPTALERRELGSASKPRCETMTQRTYATDGRKADELCIDARDVRAIEQELTVMDDSINPALEDGEFEIVSESGSTYLVDAFGGTCTCPDCQHNNNHCKHLRRVTFETGMRPLDALLLDQLDVSDQLNGEHVDGEPKVVPPQDSLDTDTETAERAIADGGQRPADCCCVEGHDLPCFMCYNAGFRENVHTGGDDR
;
A
#
# COMPACT_ATOMS: atom_id res chain seq x y z
N MET A 1 -55.98 -0.95 18.73
CA MET A 1 -55.29 0.32 18.47
C MET A 1 -54.02 0.36 19.30
N GLY A 2 -52.85 0.19 18.71
CA GLY A 2 -51.56 0.21 19.42
C GLY A 2 -50.53 0.92 18.55
N ASN A 3 -50.35 2.22 18.78
CA ASN A 3 -49.43 3.05 18.01
C ASN A 3 -47.98 2.67 18.36
N ARG A 4 -47.29 1.98 17.45
CA ARG A 4 -45.82 1.88 17.49
C ARG A 4 -45.26 3.24 17.08
N LYS A 5 -44.78 4.02 18.06
CA LYS A 5 -44.02 5.24 17.81
C LYS A 5 -42.77 4.90 16.99
N LEU A 6 -42.56 5.64 15.91
CA LEU A 6 -41.27 5.69 15.21
C LEU A 6 -40.25 6.35 16.17
N PRO A 7 -39.02 5.82 16.27
CA PRO A 7 -38.00 6.41 17.12
C PRO A 7 -37.61 7.80 16.62
N THR A 8 -37.32 8.69 17.55
CA THR A 8 -36.97 10.09 17.27
C THR A 8 -35.55 10.19 16.69
N ALA A 9 -35.27 11.28 15.97
CA ALA A 9 -33.98 11.51 15.31
C ALA A 9 -32.75 11.52 16.24
N LEU A 10 -32.96 11.56 17.57
CA LEU A 10 -31.89 11.46 18.56
C LEU A 10 -31.44 10.01 18.87
N GLU A 11 -32.28 9.01 18.61
CA GLU A 11 -32.01 7.61 19.01
C GLU A 11 -31.27 6.80 17.93
N ARG A 12 -30.82 7.45 16.85
CA ARG A 12 -29.95 6.86 15.81
C ARG A 12 -28.46 7.11 16.02
N ARG A 13 -28.05 7.47 17.24
CA ARG A 13 -26.66 7.82 17.56
C ARG A 13 -25.86 6.73 18.27
N GLU A 14 -26.42 5.52 18.43
CA GLU A 14 -25.76 4.41 19.12
C GLU A 14 -25.68 3.16 18.25
N LEU A 15 -25.12 3.31 17.05
CA LEU A 15 -24.51 2.19 16.32
C LEU A 15 -23.00 2.42 16.33
N GLY A 16 -22.33 1.57 17.09
CA GLY A 16 -20.90 1.25 17.04
C GLY A 16 -19.97 2.34 16.51
N SER A 17 -19.37 3.09 17.44
CA SER A 17 -18.06 3.72 17.23
C SER A 17 -17.04 2.61 16.93
N ALA A 18 -16.92 2.20 15.67
CA ALA A 18 -15.72 1.54 15.18
C ALA A 18 -14.57 2.53 15.45
N SER A 19 -13.63 2.15 16.33
CA SER A 19 -12.49 3.00 16.62
C SER A 19 -11.74 3.24 15.31
N LYS A 20 -11.78 4.47 14.80
CA LYS A 20 -11.02 4.85 13.60
C LYS A 20 -9.58 4.37 13.80
N PRO A 21 -8.98 3.65 12.83
CA PRO A 21 -7.58 3.29 12.92
C PRO A 21 -6.79 4.58 13.13
N ARG A 22 -6.01 4.63 14.22
CA ARG A 22 -5.29 5.84 14.58
C ARG A 22 -4.02 5.87 13.73
N CYS A 23 -4.06 6.53 12.58
CA CYS A 23 -2.85 6.86 11.83
C CYS A 23 -1.92 7.62 12.78
N GLU A 24 -0.73 7.09 13.06
CA GLU A 24 0.30 7.83 13.79
C GLU A 24 0.88 8.92 12.87
N THR A 25 0.14 10.03 12.81
CA THR A 25 0.45 11.39 12.33
C THR A 25 1.76 11.57 11.53
N MET A 26 1.75 11.29 10.23
CA MET A 26 2.73 11.84 9.29
C MET A 26 2.44 13.33 9.07
N THR A 27 3.16 14.19 9.78
CA THR A 27 2.96 15.65 9.73
C THR A 27 3.69 16.24 8.52
N GLN A 28 3.03 16.33 7.37
CA GLN A 28 3.50 17.14 6.24
C GLN A 28 2.47 18.24 5.94
N ARG A 29 2.87 19.37 5.35
CA ARG A 29 1.95 20.49 5.04
C ARG A 29 0.84 20.03 4.09
N THR A 30 -0.37 19.88 4.62
CA THR A 30 -1.57 19.53 3.87
C THR A 30 -2.47 20.76 3.73
N TYR A 31 -3.28 20.79 2.68
CA TYR A 31 -4.42 21.69 2.58
C TYR A 31 -5.52 21.07 3.45
N ALA A 32 -6.37 21.89 4.06
CA ALA A 32 -7.29 21.44 5.10
C ALA A 32 -8.27 20.34 4.66
N THR A 33 -8.57 20.26 3.36
CA THR A 33 -9.43 19.22 2.76
C THR A 33 -8.71 17.88 2.63
N ASP A 34 -7.54 17.88 2.00
CA ASP A 34 -6.78 16.66 1.71
C ASP A 34 -6.22 16.07 3.00
N GLY A 35 -5.86 16.93 3.95
CA GLY A 35 -5.44 16.50 5.29
C GLY A 35 -6.54 15.72 6.02
N ARG A 36 -7.82 16.14 5.88
CA ARG A 36 -8.92 15.42 6.53
C ARG A 36 -9.12 14.02 5.93
N LYS A 37 -9.15 13.91 4.59
CA LYS A 37 -9.28 12.61 3.91
C LYS A 37 -8.09 11.70 4.23
N ALA A 38 -6.88 12.26 4.20
CA ALA A 38 -5.65 11.58 4.57
C ALA A 38 -5.73 11.00 6.00
N ASP A 39 -6.16 11.79 6.98
CA ASP A 39 -6.32 11.36 8.36
C ASP A 39 -7.40 10.26 8.50
N GLU A 40 -8.52 10.38 7.78
CA GLU A 40 -9.62 9.41 7.84
C GLU A 40 -9.25 8.07 7.22
N LEU A 41 -8.49 8.10 6.12
CA LEU A 41 -8.05 6.92 5.38
C LEU A 41 -6.68 6.40 5.83
N CYS A 42 -6.05 7.07 6.78
CA CYS A 42 -4.71 6.76 7.26
C CYS A 42 -3.65 6.70 6.14
N ILE A 43 -3.77 7.57 5.13
CA ILE A 43 -2.81 7.70 4.02
C ILE A 43 -2.14 9.08 4.04
N ASP A 44 -1.09 9.25 3.25
CA ASP A 44 -0.44 10.56 3.11
C ASP A 44 -1.29 11.50 2.23
N ALA A 45 -1.43 12.77 2.62
CA ALA A 45 -2.19 13.72 1.82
C ALA A 45 -1.60 13.99 0.43
N ARG A 46 -0.30 13.72 0.21
CA ARG A 46 0.29 13.74 -1.13
C ARG A 46 -0.16 12.56 -1.98
N ASP A 47 -0.52 11.42 -1.38
CA ASP A 47 -1.19 10.33 -2.10
C ASP A 47 -2.59 10.75 -2.50
N VAL A 48 -3.35 11.33 -1.57
CA VAL A 48 -4.69 11.88 -1.87
C VAL A 48 -4.61 12.83 -3.06
N ARG A 49 -3.69 13.80 -3.05
CA ARG A 49 -3.52 14.72 -4.17
C ARG A 49 -3.05 14.06 -5.46
N ALA A 50 -2.14 13.10 -5.36
CA ALA A 50 -1.64 12.41 -6.53
C ALA A 50 -2.77 11.62 -7.21
N ILE A 51 -3.73 11.09 -6.45
CA ILE A 51 -4.87 10.33 -6.95
C ILE A 51 -5.99 11.26 -7.45
N GLU A 52 -6.33 12.31 -6.70
CA GLU A 52 -7.53 13.13 -6.99
C GLU A 52 -7.29 14.29 -7.96
N GLN A 53 -6.06 14.81 -8.06
CA GLN A 53 -5.82 15.96 -8.93
C GLN A 53 -5.59 15.57 -10.38
N GLU A 54 -5.97 16.47 -11.30
CA GLU A 54 -5.66 16.35 -12.71
C GLU A 54 -4.15 16.51 -12.93
N LEU A 55 -3.52 15.39 -13.26
CA LEU A 55 -2.10 15.26 -13.51
C LEU A 55 -1.93 14.32 -14.70
N THR A 56 -1.55 14.87 -15.84
CA THR A 56 -1.29 14.08 -17.04
C THR A 56 0.16 13.62 -17.02
N VAL A 57 0.40 12.31 -16.98
CA VAL A 57 1.75 11.71 -17.07
C VAL A 57 2.00 11.29 -18.52
N MET A 58 3.19 11.52 -19.02
CA MET A 58 3.62 11.14 -20.37
C MET A 58 5.02 10.52 -20.30
N ASP A 59 5.21 9.42 -21.01
CA ASP A 59 6.50 8.73 -21.17
C ASP A 59 7.20 9.11 -22.48
N ASP A 60 8.28 8.39 -22.78
CA ASP A 60 9.09 8.55 -24.00
C ASP A 60 8.34 8.15 -25.28
N SER A 61 7.30 7.32 -25.19
CA SER A 61 6.41 6.99 -26.31
C SER A 61 5.62 8.21 -26.81
N ILE A 62 5.28 9.16 -25.92
CA ILE A 62 4.65 10.44 -26.30
C ILE A 62 5.69 11.55 -26.50
N ASN A 63 6.70 11.63 -25.63
CA ASN A 63 7.76 12.63 -25.71
C ASN A 63 9.15 11.97 -25.90
N PRO A 64 9.62 11.79 -27.14
CA PRO A 64 10.89 11.11 -27.45
C PRO A 64 12.16 11.81 -26.93
N ALA A 65 12.04 12.97 -26.28
CA ALA A 65 13.15 13.65 -25.63
C ALA A 65 13.43 13.12 -24.23
N LEU A 66 12.55 12.29 -23.67
CA LEU A 66 12.70 11.65 -22.36
C LEU A 66 13.61 10.42 -22.48
N GLU A 67 14.36 10.15 -21.41
CA GLU A 67 15.08 8.89 -21.24
C GLU A 67 14.18 7.80 -20.62
N ASP A 68 14.60 6.53 -20.70
CA ASP A 68 13.84 5.42 -20.11
C ASP A 68 13.68 5.60 -18.58
N GLY A 69 12.44 5.57 -18.11
CA GLY A 69 12.09 5.85 -16.71
C GLY A 69 11.97 7.34 -16.34
N GLU A 70 12.16 8.24 -17.30
CA GLU A 70 11.78 9.65 -17.17
C GLU A 70 10.37 9.88 -17.69
N PHE A 71 9.64 10.74 -16.98
CA PHE A 71 8.27 11.07 -17.28
C PHE A 71 8.10 12.58 -17.27
N GLU A 72 7.36 13.08 -18.24
CA GLU A 72 6.86 14.45 -18.24
C GLU A 72 5.48 14.46 -17.57
N ILE A 73 5.25 15.40 -16.65
CA ILE A 73 3.96 15.55 -15.97
C ILE A 73 3.42 16.96 -16.14
N VAL A 74 2.19 17.06 -16.63
CA VAL A 74 1.46 18.33 -16.75
C VAL A 74 0.48 18.43 -15.61
N SER A 75 0.66 19.45 -14.77
CA SER A 75 -0.23 19.74 -13.65
C SER A 75 -1.50 20.48 -14.09
N GLU A 76 -2.56 20.39 -13.30
CA GLU A 76 -3.80 21.17 -13.46
C GLU A 76 -3.58 22.67 -13.68
N SER A 77 -2.53 23.26 -13.08
CA SER A 77 -2.17 24.67 -13.29
C SER A 77 -1.50 24.96 -14.64
N GLY A 78 -1.37 23.96 -15.52
CA GLY A 78 -0.68 24.03 -16.80
C GLY A 78 0.85 24.07 -16.69
N SER A 79 1.41 23.78 -15.51
CA SER A 79 2.87 23.72 -15.33
C SER A 79 3.38 22.31 -15.59
N THR A 80 4.47 22.21 -16.34
CA THR A 80 5.10 20.95 -16.70
C THR A 80 6.33 20.69 -15.83
N TYR A 81 6.50 19.45 -15.38
CA TYR A 81 7.65 19.00 -14.61
C TYR A 81 8.21 17.70 -15.20
N LEU A 82 9.49 17.45 -14.95
CA LEU A 82 10.15 16.19 -15.28
C LEU A 82 10.29 15.37 -14.01
N VAL A 83 10.03 14.07 -14.11
CA VAL A 83 10.07 13.10 -13.03
C VAL A 83 10.94 11.92 -13.46
N ASP A 84 11.97 11.63 -12.69
CA ASP A 84 12.74 10.39 -12.81
C ASP A 84 12.18 9.41 -11.76
N ALA A 85 11.49 8.38 -12.23
CA ALA A 85 10.83 7.41 -11.35
C ALA A 85 11.83 6.51 -10.61
N PHE A 86 12.96 6.18 -11.24
CA PHE A 86 13.98 5.31 -10.66
C PHE A 86 14.90 6.05 -9.70
N GLY A 87 15.31 7.26 -10.04
CA GLY A 87 16.06 8.15 -9.15
C GLY A 87 15.20 8.79 -8.07
N GLY A 88 13.87 8.71 -8.20
CA GLY A 88 12.93 9.27 -7.24
C GLY A 88 13.00 10.80 -7.19
N THR A 89 13.27 11.45 -8.32
CA THR A 89 13.45 12.91 -8.38
C THR A 89 12.37 13.57 -9.22
N CYS A 90 12.08 14.83 -8.92
CA CYS A 90 11.15 15.63 -9.70
C CYS A 90 11.60 17.08 -9.71
N THR A 91 11.48 17.75 -10.86
CA THR A 91 11.88 19.16 -11.01
C THR A 91 10.94 20.15 -10.32
N CYS A 92 9.80 19.68 -9.80
CA CYS A 92 8.84 20.55 -9.13
C CYS A 92 9.37 21.16 -7.82
N PRO A 93 8.89 22.36 -7.43
CA PRO A 93 9.31 23.00 -6.19
C PRO A 93 9.05 22.16 -4.94
N ASP A 94 7.93 21.42 -4.89
CA ASP A 94 7.59 20.60 -3.72
C ASP A 94 8.63 19.49 -3.46
N CYS A 95 9.17 18.89 -4.52
CA CYS A 95 10.22 17.86 -4.43
C CYS A 95 11.50 18.40 -3.80
N GLN A 96 11.91 19.61 -4.22
CA GLN A 96 13.10 20.29 -3.72
C GLN A 96 12.99 20.64 -2.23
N HIS A 97 11.80 20.97 -1.74
CA HIS A 97 11.58 21.38 -0.35
C HIS A 97 11.23 20.22 0.59
N ASN A 98 10.72 19.10 0.07
CA ASN A 98 10.23 17.98 0.88
C ASN A 98 11.01 16.69 0.63
N ASN A 99 12.32 16.80 0.39
CA ASN A 99 13.24 15.67 0.40
C ASN A 99 12.79 14.53 -0.55
N ASN A 100 12.45 14.89 -1.79
CA ASN A 100 11.98 13.96 -2.83
C ASN A 100 10.57 13.36 -2.61
N HIS A 101 9.78 13.94 -1.70
CA HIS A 101 8.39 13.57 -1.52
C HIS A 101 7.47 14.63 -2.12
N CYS A 102 7.02 14.43 -3.35
CA CYS A 102 6.03 15.28 -4.01
C CYS A 102 4.86 14.46 -4.57
N LYS A 103 3.74 15.13 -4.85
CA LYS A 103 2.58 14.50 -5.50
C LYS A 103 2.88 13.96 -6.90
N HIS A 104 3.77 14.62 -7.64
CA HIS A 104 4.09 14.25 -9.02
C HIS A 104 4.80 12.91 -9.11
N LEU A 105 5.81 12.69 -8.26
CA LEU A 105 6.51 11.42 -8.16
C LEU A 105 5.54 10.29 -7.77
N ARG A 106 4.65 10.55 -6.80
CA ARG A 106 3.63 9.58 -6.38
C ARG A 106 2.68 9.22 -7.52
N ARG A 107 2.20 10.21 -8.29
CA ARG A 107 1.37 9.99 -9.48
C ARG A 107 2.06 9.06 -10.48
N VAL A 108 3.30 9.34 -10.86
CA VAL A 108 4.08 8.48 -11.78
C VAL A 108 4.21 7.07 -11.23
N THR A 109 4.50 6.90 -9.94
CA THR A 109 4.63 5.56 -9.35
C THR A 109 3.31 4.77 -9.33
N PHE A 110 2.16 5.45 -9.25
CA PHE A 110 0.86 4.81 -9.34
C PHE A 110 0.53 4.44 -10.79
N GLU A 111 0.75 5.33 -11.75
CA GLU A 111 0.49 5.11 -13.18
C GLU A 111 1.31 3.94 -13.74
N THR A 112 2.59 3.90 -13.40
CA THR A 112 3.51 2.84 -13.86
C THR A 112 3.31 1.52 -13.11
N GLY A 113 2.46 1.50 -12.07
CA GLY A 113 2.28 0.32 -11.22
C GLY A 113 3.52 -0.08 -10.42
N MET A 114 4.49 0.84 -10.24
CA MET A 114 5.60 0.66 -9.30
C MET A 114 5.09 0.65 -7.86
N ARG A 115 4.07 1.45 -7.59
CA ARG A 115 3.32 1.44 -6.34
C ARG A 115 1.89 1.01 -6.61
N PRO A 116 1.39 -0.05 -5.96
CA PRO A 116 0.00 -0.46 -6.14
C PRO A 116 -0.96 0.52 -5.48
N LEU A 117 -2.14 0.66 -6.08
CA LEU A 117 -3.30 1.35 -5.53
C LEU A 117 -4.16 0.33 -4.77
N ASP A 118 -4.62 0.68 -3.58
CA ASP A 118 -5.57 -0.14 -2.82
C ASP A 118 -6.98 0.09 -3.37
N ALA A 119 -7.71 -0.98 -3.67
CA ALA A 119 -9.09 -0.91 -4.16
C ALA A 119 -10.01 -0.09 -3.23
N LEU A 120 -9.84 -0.16 -1.90
CA LEU A 120 -10.63 0.66 -0.97
C LEU A 120 -10.35 2.14 -1.10
N LEU A 121 -9.13 2.53 -1.50
CA LEU A 121 -8.81 3.94 -1.71
C LEU A 121 -9.49 4.48 -2.96
N LEU A 122 -9.58 3.67 -4.02
CA LEU A 122 -10.27 4.04 -5.25
C LEU A 122 -11.77 4.28 -5.02
N ASP A 123 -12.40 3.54 -4.11
CA ASP A 123 -13.82 3.72 -3.77
C ASP A 123 -14.09 4.96 -2.90
N GLN A 124 -13.08 5.42 -2.15
CA GLN A 124 -13.24 6.48 -1.13
C GLN A 124 -12.69 7.84 -1.58
N LEU A 125 -11.85 7.87 -2.60
CA LEU A 125 -11.26 9.08 -3.18
C LEU A 125 -11.95 9.45 -4.49
N ASP A 126 -11.92 10.73 -4.81
CA ASP A 126 -12.38 11.26 -6.10
C ASP A 126 -11.27 11.07 -7.13
N VAL A 127 -11.12 9.85 -7.64
CA VAL A 127 -10.03 9.47 -8.54
C VAL A 127 -10.12 10.28 -9.84
N SER A 128 -9.03 10.98 -10.19
CA SER A 128 -8.95 11.73 -11.45
C SER A 128 -9.11 10.79 -12.65
N ASP A 129 -9.88 11.21 -13.64
CA ASP A 129 -10.06 10.46 -14.90
C ASP A 129 -8.73 10.26 -15.65
N GLN A 130 -7.74 11.12 -15.38
CA GLN A 130 -6.39 11.03 -15.93
C GLN A 130 -5.51 10.00 -15.23
N LEU A 131 -6.00 9.31 -14.18
CA LEU A 131 -5.28 8.23 -13.49
C LEU A 131 -5.66 6.88 -14.13
N ASN A 132 -5.21 6.64 -15.35
CA ASN A 132 -5.71 5.56 -16.19
C ASN A 132 -4.62 4.82 -17.00
N GLY A 133 -3.35 5.21 -16.89
CA GLY A 133 -2.25 4.63 -17.64
C GLY A 133 -2.23 4.93 -19.14
N GLU A 134 -3.06 5.84 -19.67
CA GLU A 134 -3.26 6.01 -21.12
C GLU A 134 -2.00 6.44 -21.88
N HIS A 135 -1.07 7.10 -21.20
CA HIS A 135 0.11 7.73 -21.80
C HIS A 135 1.43 7.19 -21.21
N VAL A 136 1.38 5.99 -20.63
CA VAL A 136 2.55 5.29 -20.12
C VAL A 136 2.54 3.85 -20.64
N ASP A 137 3.72 3.29 -20.93
CA ASP A 137 3.88 1.88 -21.30
C ASP A 137 3.62 0.88 -20.14
N GLY A 138 3.23 1.39 -18.96
CA GLY A 138 2.79 0.62 -17.81
C GLY A 138 1.27 0.67 -17.60
N GLU A 139 0.78 -0.04 -16.57
CA GLU A 139 -0.62 0.07 -16.15
C GLU A 139 -0.71 0.17 -14.62
N PRO A 140 -1.66 0.99 -14.09
CA PRO A 140 -1.90 1.08 -12.66
C PRO A 140 -2.26 -0.29 -12.07
N LYS A 141 -1.50 -0.72 -11.06
CA LYS A 141 -1.77 -1.99 -10.37
C LYS A 141 -2.72 -1.76 -9.20
N VAL A 142 -3.90 -2.36 -9.26
CA VAL A 142 -4.86 -2.34 -8.15
C VAL A 142 -4.74 -3.63 -7.34
N VAL A 143 -4.49 -3.49 -6.04
CA VAL A 143 -4.48 -4.63 -5.11
C VAL A 143 -5.80 -4.69 -4.34
N PRO A 144 -6.27 -5.91 -3.99
CA PRO A 144 -7.43 -6.05 -3.14
C PRO A 144 -7.18 -5.40 -1.76
N PRO A 145 -8.26 -5.05 -1.05
CA PRO A 145 -8.18 -4.48 0.29
C PRO A 145 -7.28 -5.32 1.20
N GLN A 146 -6.33 -4.69 1.90
CA GLN A 146 -5.36 -5.43 2.75
C GLN A 146 -6.00 -6.18 3.94
N ASP A 147 -7.28 -5.94 4.24
CA ASP A 147 -8.06 -6.69 5.25
C ASP A 147 -8.69 -7.99 4.71
N SER A 148 -8.39 -8.35 3.46
CA SER A 148 -8.84 -9.61 2.83
C SER A 148 -7.78 -10.71 2.84
N LEU A 149 -6.66 -10.53 3.57
CA LEU A 149 -5.91 -11.69 4.02
C LEU A 149 -6.75 -12.39 5.06
N ASP A 150 -7.56 -13.34 4.60
CA ASP A 150 -8.08 -14.41 5.41
C ASP A 150 -6.88 -15.01 6.15
N THR A 151 -6.67 -14.55 7.39
CA THR A 151 -5.96 -15.34 8.39
C THR A 151 -6.94 -16.42 8.82
N ASP A 152 -7.38 -17.21 7.84
CA ASP A 152 -7.94 -18.52 8.07
C ASP A 152 -6.99 -19.16 9.04
N THR A 153 -7.49 -19.37 10.23
CA THR A 153 -6.76 -19.90 11.36
C THR A 153 -6.50 -21.40 11.11
N GLU A 154 -6.23 -21.79 9.87
CA GLU A 154 -5.78 -23.10 9.43
C GLU A 154 -4.24 -23.17 9.35
N THR A 155 -3.52 -22.14 9.79
CA THR A 155 -2.08 -22.29 10.10
C THR A 155 -1.86 -22.92 11.50
N ALA A 156 -2.92 -23.06 12.31
CA ALA A 156 -2.86 -23.69 13.63
C ALA A 156 -2.78 -25.23 13.59
N GLU A 157 -3.13 -25.89 12.47
CA GLU A 157 -3.09 -27.36 12.36
C GLU A 157 -1.86 -27.92 11.62
N ARG A 158 -0.76 -27.16 11.53
CA ARG A 158 0.55 -27.71 11.11
C ARG A 158 1.45 -28.03 12.30
N ALA A 159 0.87 -28.43 13.42
CA ALA A 159 1.63 -28.96 14.55
C ALA A 159 2.02 -30.41 14.27
N ILE A 160 3.13 -30.62 13.55
CA ILE A 160 3.93 -31.81 13.82
C ILE A 160 4.79 -31.42 15.02
N ALA A 161 4.45 -31.96 16.19
CA ALA A 161 5.32 -31.89 17.37
C ALA A 161 6.72 -32.36 16.96
N ASP A 162 7.78 -31.77 17.52
CA ASP A 162 9.21 -32.00 17.18
C ASP A 162 9.72 -33.47 17.35
N GLY A 163 8.84 -34.48 17.38
CA GLY A 163 9.12 -35.91 17.44
C GLY A 163 8.82 -36.72 16.16
N GLY A 164 8.75 -36.07 14.99
CA GLY A 164 8.48 -36.74 13.70
C GLY A 164 9.72 -37.07 12.85
N GLN A 165 9.56 -37.98 11.88
CA GLN A 165 10.58 -38.23 10.85
C GLN A 165 10.68 -37.01 9.93
N ARG A 166 11.88 -36.40 9.84
CA ARG A 166 12.13 -35.25 8.96
C ARG A 166 12.07 -35.65 7.47
N PRO A 167 11.74 -34.71 6.56
CA PRO A 167 11.80 -34.96 5.12
C PRO A 167 13.18 -35.45 4.67
N ALA A 168 13.21 -36.30 3.65
CA ALA A 168 14.46 -36.85 3.10
C ALA A 168 15.41 -35.75 2.57
N ASP A 169 14.85 -34.64 2.10
CA ASP A 169 15.60 -33.48 1.59
C ASP A 169 15.87 -32.42 2.68
N CYS A 170 15.99 -32.84 3.95
CA CYS A 170 16.34 -31.95 5.05
C CYS A 170 17.78 -31.42 4.91
N CYS A 171 17.92 -30.12 4.63
CA CYS A 171 19.19 -29.40 4.54
C CYS A 171 19.43 -28.41 5.70
N CYS A 172 18.95 -28.71 6.91
CA CYS A 172 19.22 -27.86 8.08
C CYS A 172 20.74 -27.73 8.33
N VAL A 173 21.20 -26.52 8.60
CA VAL A 173 22.62 -26.21 8.85
C VAL A 173 22.84 -26.02 10.36
N GLU A 174 24.00 -26.46 10.86
CA GLU A 174 24.42 -26.25 12.25
C GLU A 174 24.59 -24.76 12.57
N GLY A 175 24.24 -24.35 13.80
CA GLY A 175 24.38 -22.97 14.26
C GLY A 175 23.22 -22.03 13.91
N HIS A 176 22.11 -22.55 13.36
CA HIS A 176 20.88 -21.80 13.15
C HIS A 176 19.75 -22.33 14.02
N ASP A 177 19.02 -21.44 14.67
CA ASP A 177 17.90 -21.83 15.54
C ASP A 177 16.64 -22.23 14.73
N LEU A 178 16.55 -21.76 13.49
CA LEU A 178 15.40 -21.99 12.61
C LEU A 178 15.60 -23.20 11.70
N PRO A 179 14.53 -23.97 11.40
CA PRO A 179 14.58 -25.09 10.46
C PRO A 179 14.73 -24.60 9.01
N CYS A 180 15.27 -25.46 8.14
CA CYS A 180 15.26 -25.19 6.70
C CYS A 180 13.82 -25.14 6.15
N PHE A 181 13.64 -24.51 4.98
CA PHE A 181 12.33 -24.33 4.34
C PHE A 181 11.53 -25.64 4.22
N MET A 182 12.19 -26.75 3.87
CA MET A 182 11.53 -28.06 3.74
C MET A 182 11.02 -28.60 5.07
N CYS A 183 11.77 -28.38 6.16
CA CYS A 183 11.33 -28.75 7.51
C CYS A 183 10.22 -27.83 8.02
N TYR A 184 10.31 -26.52 7.76
CA TYR A 184 9.25 -25.56 8.10
C TYR A 184 7.93 -25.90 7.40
N ASN A 185 8.00 -26.23 6.10
CA ASN A 185 6.84 -26.65 5.34
C ASN A 185 6.32 -28.03 5.78
N ALA A 186 7.18 -28.90 6.31
CA ALA A 186 6.72 -30.12 6.96
C ALA A 186 6.11 -29.90 8.35
N GLY A 187 6.16 -28.68 8.90
CA GLY A 187 5.56 -28.34 10.20
C GLY A 187 6.53 -28.31 11.38
N PHE A 188 7.82 -28.57 11.15
CA PHE A 188 8.85 -28.42 12.20
C PHE A 188 9.08 -26.94 12.50
N ARG A 189 9.24 -26.61 13.77
CA ARG A 189 9.49 -25.22 14.23
C ARG A 189 10.92 -25.02 14.70
N GLU A 190 11.63 -26.10 14.99
CA GLU A 190 13.01 -26.07 15.47
C GLU A 190 13.97 -26.72 14.46
N ASN A 191 15.21 -26.23 14.46
CA ASN A 191 16.29 -26.87 13.72
C ASN A 191 16.58 -28.27 14.33
N VAL A 192 17.07 -29.21 13.53
CA VAL A 192 17.50 -30.52 14.04
C VAL A 192 18.64 -30.40 15.05
N HIS A 193 19.42 -29.32 14.98
CA HIS A 193 20.60 -29.10 15.82
C HIS A 193 20.31 -28.36 17.13
N THR A 194 19.08 -27.88 17.37
CA THR A 194 18.74 -27.11 18.59
C THR A 194 18.31 -27.98 19.77
N GLY A 195 18.25 -29.31 19.61
CA GLY A 195 17.68 -30.24 20.60
C GLY A 195 18.67 -31.20 21.26
N GLY A 196 19.80 -30.72 21.78
CA GLY A 196 20.87 -31.59 22.28
C GLY A 196 21.75 -31.04 23.39
N ASP A 197 21.17 -30.44 24.44
CA ASP A 197 21.86 -30.26 25.73
C ASP A 197 21.02 -30.88 26.85
N ASP A 198 21.07 -32.21 26.95
CA ASP A 198 20.74 -32.93 28.19
C ASP A 198 21.45 -34.30 28.19
N ARG A 199 22.78 -34.28 28.39
CA ARG A 199 23.59 -35.21 29.21
C ARG A 199 25.09 -35.00 29.06
#